data_AF-A0A356X6Y6-F1
#
_entry.id   AF-A0A356X6Y6-F1
#
_cell.length_a   1.000
_cell.length_b   1.000
_cell.length_c   1.000
_cell.angle_alpha   90.00
_cell.angle_beta   90.00
_cell.angle_gamma   90.00
#
_symmetry.space_group_name_H-M   'P 1'
#
loop_
_entity.id
_entity.type
_entity.pdbx_description
1 polymer ?
#
loop_
_entity_poly.entity_id
_entity_poly.type
_entity_poly.pdbx_seq_one_letter_code
_entity_poly.pdbx_strand_id
1 'polypeptide(L)'
;LTISAVSFSCTAPFVGGVFAATTGGEWFYPILGMIGFSAAFASPFVILAIFPKWMQSLPKSGSWMNIVKVLLGFIELAAAFKFLSNVDLVWEWGLISRPFAIAAWIAIFLLTGLYLIGSYSLKHEKKPKQISTGRMLLAIPFFLFSFYLIPGLLGSSLGFWDAFLPPKQATDVSLVASIGTGASAGASSDVDDGWSKDYQASIEKAKSEGIPVFIDFTGYTCTNCRAMESNVFPLEEVVQRFDQMELVKLYTDGGPNAKENQMLQFELTGNVALPTYAIIDPRSGRVLAQSLGYSDSDDFVVFLDRGLQVHADL
;
A
#
# COMPACT_ATOMS: atom_id res chain seq x y z
N LEU A 1 -5.57 11.80 -25.02
CA LEU A 1 -4.84 12.61 -24.02
C LEU A 1 -5.25 12.27 -22.59
N THR A 2 -6.55 12.38 -22.25
CA THR A 2 -7.09 12.04 -20.91
C THR A 2 -6.88 10.58 -20.52
N ILE A 3 -7.15 9.62 -21.40
CA ILE A 3 -6.89 8.19 -21.11
C ILE A 3 -5.42 7.94 -20.82
N SER A 4 -4.52 8.53 -21.60
CA SER A 4 -3.06 8.41 -21.41
C SER A 4 -2.62 9.01 -20.08
N ALA A 5 -3.08 10.22 -19.75
CA ALA A 5 -2.77 10.88 -18.49
C ALA A 5 -3.27 10.09 -17.26
N VAL A 6 -4.50 9.57 -17.31
CA VAL A 6 -5.08 8.75 -16.23
C VAL A 6 -4.38 7.40 -16.11
N SER A 7 -4.03 6.77 -17.24
CA SER A 7 -3.29 5.51 -17.22
C SER A 7 -1.92 5.65 -16.56
N PHE A 8 -1.23 6.79 -16.74
CA PHE A 8 0.09 7.01 -16.14
C PHE A 8 0.04 6.91 -14.60
N SER A 9 -1.01 7.41 -13.95
CA SER A 9 -1.13 7.32 -12.49
C SER A 9 -1.25 5.88 -11.98
N CYS A 10 -1.92 5.01 -12.74
CA CYS A 10 -2.10 3.60 -12.39
C CYS A 10 -0.88 2.75 -12.75
N THR A 11 -0.10 3.16 -13.76
CA THR A 11 1.12 2.45 -14.19
C THR A 11 2.37 2.96 -13.49
N ALA A 12 2.34 4.16 -12.92
CA ALA A 12 3.49 4.81 -12.28
C ALA A 12 4.14 3.96 -11.18
N PRO A 13 3.42 3.26 -10.28
CA PRO A 13 4.07 2.42 -9.27
C PRO A 13 4.89 1.27 -9.89
N PHE A 14 4.36 0.62 -10.92
CA PHE A 14 5.04 -0.47 -11.60
C PHE A 14 6.22 0.02 -12.45
N VAL A 15 5.96 1.03 -13.29
CA VAL A 15 6.96 1.62 -14.19
C VAL A 15 8.08 2.28 -13.38
N GLY A 16 7.74 2.98 -12.30
CA GLY A 16 8.70 3.59 -11.37
C GLY A 16 9.59 2.54 -10.69
N GLY A 17 9.03 1.43 -10.21
CA GLY A 17 9.82 0.33 -9.64
C GLY A 17 10.79 -0.29 -10.65
N VAL A 18 10.36 -0.47 -11.89
CA VAL A 18 11.21 -0.97 -12.97
C VAL A 18 12.33 0.01 -13.35
N PHE A 19 12.04 1.32 -13.39
CA PHE A 19 13.07 2.34 -13.59
C PHE A 19 14.08 2.37 -12.45
N ALA A 20 13.63 2.24 -11.20
CA ALA A 20 14.50 2.15 -10.03
C ALA A 20 15.41 0.90 -10.09
N ALA A 21 14.91 -0.25 -10.53
CA ALA A 21 15.74 -1.44 -10.71
C ALA A 21 16.82 -1.26 -11.80
N THR A 22 16.58 -0.40 -12.79
CA THR A 22 17.53 -0.13 -13.88
C THR A 22 18.75 0.66 -13.39
N THR A 23 18.64 1.44 -12.30
CA THR A 23 19.79 2.15 -11.71
C THR A 23 20.75 1.21 -10.97
N GLY A 24 20.30 0.01 -10.58
CA GLY A 24 21.11 -1.05 -9.98
C GLY A 24 21.90 -1.93 -10.97
N GLY A 25 21.84 -1.63 -12.28
CA GLY A 25 22.60 -2.36 -13.31
C GLY A 25 21.96 -3.63 -13.85
N GLU A 26 20.81 -4.05 -13.32
CA GLU A 26 20.03 -5.18 -13.85
C GLU A 26 19.16 -4.72 -15.02
N TRP A 27 19.68 -4.77 -16.26
CA TRP A 27 18.92 -4.35 -17.45
C TRP A 27 17.93 -5.39 -17.97
N PHE A 28 18.17 -6.67 -17.67
CA PHE A 28 17.38 -7.77 -18.24
C PHE A 28 15.95 -7.83 -17.67
N TYR A 29 15.79 -7.73 -16.35
CA TYR A 29 14.49 -7.77 -15.67
C TYR A 29 13.58 -6.59 -16.07
N PRO A 30 14.06 -5.33 -16.12
CA PRO A 30 13.29 -4.19 -16.60
C PRO A 30 12.75 -4.32 -18.02
N ILE A 31 13.60 -4.77 -18.95
CA ILE A 31 13.21 -4.95 -20.36
C ILE A 31 12.12 -6.02 -20.45
N LEU A 32 12.32 -7.17 -19.78
CA LEU A 32 11.33 -8.24 -19.76
C LEU A 32 10.01 -7.78 -19.11
N GLY A 33 10.09 -7.02 -18.02
CA GLY A 33 8.94 -6.45 -17.32
C GLY A 33 8.13 -5.49 -18.20
N MET A 34 8.79 -4.59 -18.93
CA MET A 34 8.14 -3.66 -19.85
C MET A 34 7.53 -4.35 -21.08
N ILE A 35 8.20 -5.37 -21.63
CA ILE A 35 7.66 -6.19 -22.72
C ILE A 35 6.43 -6.98 -22.23
N GLY A 36 6.52 -7.62 -21.06
CA GLY A 36 5.40 -8.36 -20.48
C GLY A 36 4.20 -7.47 -20.21
N PHE A 37 4.43 -6.29 -19.62
CA PHE A 37 3.40 -5.29 -19.35
C PHE A 37 2.71 -4.82 -20.64
N SER A 38 3.49 -4.37 -21.63
CA SER A 38 2.94 -3.88 -22.90
C SER A 38 2.21 -4.97 -23.69
N ALA A 39 2.73 -6.19 -23.72
CA ALA A 39 2.09 -7.34 -24.35
C ALA A 39 0.76 -7.69 -23.67
N ALA A 40 0.72 -7.69 -22.33
CA ALA A 40 -0.51 -7.95 -21.57
C ALA A 40 -1.59 -6.89 -21.85
N PHE A 41 -1.24 -5.60 -21.89
CA PHE A 41 -2.18 -4.53 -22.20
C PHE A 41 -2.63 -4.53 -23.68
N ALA A 42 -1.76 -4.89 -24.62
CA ALA A 42 -2.08 -4.95 -26.04
C ALA A 42 -2.89 -6.21 -26.42
N SER A 43 -2.71 -7.31 -25.67
CA SER A 43 -3.29 -8.62 -25.96
C SER A 43 -4.82 -8.59 -26.20
N PRO A 44 -5.65 -7.94 -25.35
CA PRO A 44 -7.10 -7.87 -25.59
C PRO A 44 -7.45 -7.24 -26.94
N PHE A 45 -6.74 -6.18 -27.34
CA PHE A 45 -6.99 -5.47 -28.60
C PHE A 45 -6.53 -6.28 -29.81
N VAL A 46 -5.37 -6.94 -29.72
CA VAL A 46 -4.84 -7.81 -30.78
C VAL A 46 -5.73 -9.03 -30.98
N ILE A 47 -6.17 -9.68 -29.89
CA ILE A 47 -7.09 -10.82 -29.95
C ILE A 47 -8.42 -10.40 -30.59
N LEU A 48 -8.99 -9.26 -30.19
CA LEU A 48 -10.24 -8.76 -30.77
C LEU A 48 -10.08 -8.38 -32.26
N ALA A 49 -8.89 -7.96 -32.69
CA ALA A 49 -8.61 -7.67 -34.10
C ALA A 49 -8.49 -8.94 -34.97
N ILE A 50 -7.95 -10.03 -34.43
CA ILE A 50 -7.79 -11.32 -35.14
C ILE A 50 -9.14 -12.04 -35.31
N PHE A 51 -10.10 -11.85 -34.39
CA PHE A 51 -11.41 -12.50 -34.42
C PHE A 51 -12.56 -11.52 -34.74
N PRO A 52 -12.80 -11.17 -36.01
CA PRO A 52 -13.85 -10.21 -36.40
C PRO A 52 -15.27 -10.64 -36.00
N LYS A 53 -15.50 -11.95 -35.78
CA LYS A 53 -16.78 -12.47 -35.27
C LYS A 53 -17.05 -12.09 -33.81
N TRP A 54 -16.02 -11.97 -32.96
CA TRP A 54 -16.18 -11.54 -31.55
C TRP A 54 -16.47 -10.04 -31.46
N MET A 55 -15.92 -9.25 -32.38
CA MET A 55 -16.23 -7.84 -32.50
C MET A 55 -17.71 -7.60 -32.86
N GLN A 56 -18.31 -8.49 -33.66
CA GLN A 56 -19.73 -8.42 -34.03
C GLN A 56 -20.68 -8.95 -32.92
N SER A 57 -20.20 -9.76 -31.97
CA SER A 57 -20.99 -10.26 -30.84
C SER A 57 -21.01 -9.33 -29.64
N LEU A 58 -20.22 -8.25 -29.64
CA LEU A 58 -20.24 -7.30 -28.54
C LEU A 58 -21.62 -6.63 -28.46
N PRO A 59 -22.27 -6.65 -27.28
CA PRO A 59 -23.56 -6.02 -27.12
C PRO A 59 -23.45 -4.53 -27.47
N LYS A 60 -24.40 -4.03 -28.26
CA LYS A 60 -24.48 -2.59 -28.56
C LYS A 60 -24.45 -1.80 -27.25
N SER A 61 -23.83 -0.62 -27.28
CA SER A 61 -23.63 0.33 -26.17
C SER A 61 -24.96 0.84 -25.57
N GLY A 62 -25.71 -0.07 -24.95
CA GLY A 62 -26.95 0.18 -24.23
C GLY A 62 -26.69 0.46 -22.75
N SER A 63 -27.67 0.15 -21.90
CA SER A 63 -27.63 0.45 -20.45
C SER A 63 -26.45 -0.20 -19.72
N TRP A 64 -25.94 -1.35 -20.18
CA TRP A 64 -24.78 -2.02 -19.56
C TRP A 64 -23.49 -1.20 -19.63
N MET A 65 -23.24 -0.54 -20.77
CA MET A 65 -22.06 0.32 -20.94
C MET A 65 -22.07 1.50 -19.96
N ASN A 66 -23.25 2.02 -19.63
CA ASN A 66 -23.33 3.11 -18.69
C ASN A 66 -23.11 2.67 -17.24
N ILE A 67 -23.58 1.47 -16.87
CA ILE A 67 -23.26 0.87 -15.57
C ILE A 67 -21.74 0.72 -15.42
N VAL A 68 -21.05 0.20 -16.43
CA VAL A 68 -19.58 0.06 -16.41
C VAL A 68 -18.89 1.41 -16.26
N LYS A 69 -19.32 2.45 -16.97
CA LYS A 69 -18.75 3.81 -16.83
C LYS A 69 -18.92 4.37 -15.42
N VAL A 70 -20.09 4.19 -14.82
CA VAL A 70 -20.36 4.68 -13.48
C VAL A 70 -19.56 3.89 -12.44
N LEU A 71 -19.47 2.57 -12.58
CA LEU A 71 -18.62 1.73 -11.73
C LEU A 71 -17.15 2.14 -11.79
N LEU A 72 -16.60 2.29 -13.00
CA LEU A 72 -15.22 2.74 -13.19
C LEU A 72 -15.00 4.14 -12.62
N GLY A 73 -15.97 5.06 -12.77
CA GLY A 73 -15.88 6.41 -12.21
C GLY A 73 -15.85 6.44 -10.68
N PHE A 74 -16.62 5.58 -10.00
CA PHE A 74 -16.54 5.48 -8.54
C PHE A 74 -15.24 4.84 -8.04
N ILE A 75 -14.74 3.81 -8.74
CA ILE A 75 -13.43 3.21 -8.44
C ILE A 75 -12.32 4.25 -8.63
N GLU A 76 -12.38 5.04 -9.70
CA GLU A 76 -11.44 6.13 -9.95
C GLU A 76 -11.54 7.22 -8.88
N LEU A 77 -12.75 7.53 -8.38
CA LEU A 77 -12.93 8.46 -7.27
C LEU A 77 -12.31 7.95 -5.96
N ALA A 78 -12.45 6.66 -5.65
CA ALA A 78 -11.80 6.04 -4.49
C ALA A 78 -10.26 6.08 -4.62
N ALA A 79 -9.73 5.78 -5.82
CA ALA A 79 -8.31 5.88 -6.12
C ALA A 79 -7.79 7.33 -6.02
N ALA A 80 -8.55 8.31 -6.52
CA ALA A 80 -8.21 9.72 -6.41
C ALA A 80 -8.12 10.15 -4.93
N PHE A 81 -9.04 9.66 -4.09
CA PHE A 81 -9.00 9.93 -2.66
C PHE A 81 -7.76 9.32 -1.99
N LYS A 82 -7.32 8.13 -2.40
CA LYS A 82 -6.05 7.53 -1.96
C LYS A 82 -4.86 8.44 -2.28
N PHE A 83 -4.74 8.90 -3.52
CA PHE A 83 -3.63 9.76 -3.93
C PHE A 83 -3.67 11.12 -3.22
N LEU A 84 -4.87 11.66 -2.99
CA LEU A 84 -5.03 12.88 -2.20
C LEU A 84 -4.54 12.68 -0.76
N SER A 85 -4.85 11.53 -0.14
CA SER A 85 -4.33 11.17 1.19
C SER A 85 -2.80 11.04 1.19
N ASN A 86 -2.20 10.48 0.13
CA ASN A 86 -0.74 10.41 0.04
C ASN A 86 -0.09 11.79 -0.07
N VAL A 87 -0.70 12.72 -0.80
CA VAL A 87 -0.22 14.11 -0.88
C VAL A 87 -0.31 14.80 0.48
N ASP A 88 -1.42 14.61 1.21
CA ASP A 88 -1.61 15.14 2.57
C ASP A 88 -0.52 14.66 3.53
N LEU A 89 -0.12 13.37 3.43
CA LEU A 89 0.96 12.79 4.23
C LEU A 89 2.33 13.38 3.91
N VAL A 90 2.63 13.62 2.63
CA VAL A 90 3.94 14.20 2.22
C VAL A 90 4.03 15.68 2.59
N TRP A 91 2.91 16.40 2.57
CA TRP A 91 2.86 17.85 2.87
C TRP A 91 2.49 18.15 4.32
N GLU A 92 2.30 17.13 5.16
CA GLU A 92 1.98 17.21 6.59
C GLU A 92 0.79 18.15 6.90
N TRP A 93 -0.20 18.20 6.01
CA TRP A 93 -1.36 19.09 6.17
C TRP A 93 -2.31 18.65 7.28
N GLY A 94 -2.34 17.35 7.60
CA GLY A 94 -3.19 16.80 8.66
C GLY A 94 -4.69 16.98 8.41
N LEU A 95 -5.10 17.23 7.16
CA LEU A 95 -6.48 17.48 6.77
C LEU A 95 -7.24 16.17 6.56
N ILE A 96 -6.55 15.10 6.16
CA ILE A 96 -7.14 13.80 5.86
C ILE A 96 -6.75 12.81 6.96
N SER A 97 -7.54 12.79 8.04
CA SER A 97 -7.40 11.77 9.09
C SER A 97 -7.83 10.39 8.59
N ARG A 98 -7.31 9.33 9.22
CA ARG A 98 -7.67 7.94 8.87
C ARG A 98 -9.17 7.66 8.92
N PRO A 99 -9.94 8.08 9.95
CA PRO A 99 -11.38 7.86 9.96
C PRO A 99 -12.10 8.64 8.85
N PHE A 100 -11.61 9.83 8.46
CA PHE A 100 -12.18 10.57 7.33
C PHE A 100 -11.96 9.84 6.00
N ALA A 101 -10.77 9.31 5.77
CA ALA A 101 -10.46 8.54 4.56
C ALA A 101 -11.29 7.26 4.46
N ILE A 102 -11.41 6.51 5.55
CA ILE A 102 -12.26 5.31 5.61
C ILE A 102 -13.72 5.67 5.39
N ALA A 103 -14.22 6.75 6.01
CA ALA A 103 -15.60 7.21 5.83
C ALA A 103 -15.89 7.62 4.38
N ALA A 104 -14.94 8.31 3.72
CA ALA A 104 -15.06 8.66 2.31
C ALA A 104 -15.13 7.41 1.43
N TRP A 105 -14.29 6.40 1.67
CA TRP A 105 -14.35 5.12 0.96
C TRP A 105 -15.69 4.42 1.19
N ILE A 106 -16.13 4.27 2.44
CA ILE A 106 -17.43 3.69 2.78
C ILE A 106 -18.56 4.39 2.01
N ALA A 107 -18.56 5.73 1.99
CA ALA A 107 -19.56 6.52 1.27
C ALA A 107 -19.52 6.26 -0.24
N ILE A 108 -18.35 6.23 -0.86
CA ILE A 108 -18.20 5.96 -2.31
C ILE A 108 -18.71 4.57 -2.67
N PHE A 109 -18.29 3.53 -1.93
CA PHE A 109 -18.71 2.15 -2.19
C PHE A 109 -20.21 1.93 -1.90
N LEU A 110 -20.75 2.56 -0.86
CA LEU A 110 -22.17 2.51 -0.52
C LEU A 110 -23.03 3.20 -1.58
N LEU A 111 -22.62 4.40 -2.03
CA LEU A 111 -23.27 5.10 -3.14
C LEU A 111 -23.26 4.23 -4.41
N THR A 112 -22.13 3.61 -4.72
CA THR A 112 -22.01 2.68 -5.86
C THR A 112 -23.02 1.53 -5.75
N GLY A 113 -23.13 0.90 -4.57
CA GLY A 113 -24.13 -0.13 -4.32
C GLY A 113 -25.57 0.38 -4.50
N LEU A 114 -25.90 1.56 -3.98
CA LEU A 114 -27.21 2.20 -4.12
C LEU A 114 -27.54 2.56 -5.58
N TYR A 115 -26.55 2.97 -6.36
CA TYR A 115 -26.67 3.20 -7.80
C TYR A 115 -27.03 1.90 -8.53
N LEU A 116 -26.33 0.80 -8.22
CA LEU A 116 -26.59 -0.51 -8.85
C LEU A 116 -27.97 -1.05 -8.52
N ILE A 117 -28.46 -0.86 -7.29
CA ILE A 117 -29.84 -1.19 -6.89
C ILE A 117 -30.88 -0.34 -7.66
N GLY A 118 -30.48 0.79 -8.24
CA GLY A 118 -31.35 1.68 -8.99
C GLY A 118 -32.05 2.73 -8.13
N SER A 119 -31.53 3.00 -6.92
CA SER A 119 -32.10 3.99 -5.99
C SER A 119 -32.05 5.41 -6.56
N TYR A 120 -31.01 5.73 -7.33
CA TYR A 120 -30.87 7.00 -8.05
C TYR A 120 -30.35 6.77 -9.46
N SER A 121 -30.69 7.69 -10.37
CA SER A 121 -30.34 7.63 -11.79
C SER A 121 -29.68 8.95 -12.15
N LEU A 122 -28.53 8.89 -12.83
CA LEU A 122 -27.88 10.09 -13.33
C LEU A 122 -28.75 10.74 -14.42
N LYS A 123 -28.62 12.07 -14.60
CA LYS A 123 -29.51 12.90 -15.45
C LYS A 123 -29.70 12.39 -16.90
N HIS A 124 -28.81 11.53 -17.40
CA HIS A 124 -28.85 10.99 -18.76
C HIS A 124 -29.35 9.53 -18.85
N GLU A 125 -29.94 8.98 -17.79
CA GLU A 125 -30.46 7.61 -17.77
C GLU A 125 -31.97 7.52 -17.53
N LYS A 126 -32.62 6.59 -18.23
CA LYS A 126 -33.98 6.16 -17.90
C LYS A 126 -33.92 5.21 -16.71
N LYS A 127 -34.66 5.51 -15.64
CA LYS A 127 -34.81 4.61 -14.48
C LYS A 127 -35.23 3.21 -14.96
N PRO A 128 -34.54 2.13 -14.56
CA PRO A 128 -34.97 0.78 -14.86
C PRO A 128 -36.33 0.52 -14.18
N LYS A 129 -37.28 -0.06 -14.92
CA LYS A 129 -38.63 -0.37 -14.39
C LYS A 129 -38.64 -1.55 -13.42
N GLN A 130 -37.61 -2.40 -13.44
CA GLN A 130 -37.43 -3.56 -12.57
C GLN A 130 -35.94 -3.74 -12.26
N ILE A 131 -35.64 -4.15 -11.02
CA ILE A 131 -34.29 -4.45 -10.55
C ILE A 131 -33.87 -5.77 -11.21
N SER A 132 -32.96 -5.71 -12.17
CA SER A 132 -32.42 -6.91 -12.82
C SER A 132 -31.53 -7.68 -11.85
N THR A 133 -31.72 -9.00 -11.75
CA THR A 133 -30.92 -9.91 -10.91
C THR A 133 -29.41 -9.71 -11.09
N GLY A 134 -28.97 -9.39 -12.32
CA GLY A 134 -27.56 -9.11 -12.60
C GLY A 134 -27.03 -7.84 -11.92
N ARG A 135 -27.86 -6.80 -11.76
CA ARG A 135 -27.47 -5.59 -11.03
C ARG A 135 -27.39 -5.83 -9.53
N MET A 136 -28.29 -6.66 -9.00
CA MET A 136 -28.28 -7.04 -7.60
C MET A 136 -27.03 -7.86 -7.26
N LEU A 137 -26.70 -8.85 -8.11
CA LEU A 137 -25.48 -9.65 -7.94
C LEU A 137 -24.21 -8.79 -7.98
N LEU A 138 -24.15 -7.81 -8.88
CA LEU A 138 -23.04 -6.86 -8.95
C LEU A 138 -22.97 -5.91 -7.75
N ALA A 139 -24.09 -5.61 -7.08
CA ALA A 139 -24.11 -4.69 -5.95
C ALA A 139 -23.60 -5.32 -4.65
N ILE A 140 -23.83 -6.62 -4.47
CA ILE A 140 -23.43 -7.39 -3.28
C ILE A 140 -21.96 -7.15 -2.88
N PRO A 141 -20.95 -7.30 -3.77
CA PRO A 141 -19.55 -7.11 -3.37
C PRO A 141 -19.25 -5.68 -2.92
N PHE A 142 -19.86 -4.65 -3.51
CA PHE A 142 -19.65 -3.25 -3.11
C PHE A 142 -20.23 -2.97 -1.72
N PHE A 143 -21.40 -3.53 -1.41
CA PHE A 143 -21.96 -3.44 -0.07
C PHE A 143 -21.14 -4.23 0.95
N LEU A 144 -20.76 -5.47 0.65
CA LEU A 144 -19.92 -6.27 1.53
C LEU A 144 -18.59 -5.56 1.83
N PHE A 145 -17.96 -4.96 0.82
CA PHE A 145 -16.75 -4.18 1.00
C PHE A 145 -16.97 -2.91 1.85
N SER A 146 -18.08 -2.19 1.60
CA SER A 146 -18.45 -1.02 2.41
C SER A 146 -18.67 -1.39 3.89
N PHE A 147 -19.37 -2.51 4.18
CA PHE A 147 -19.56 -3.01 5.54
C PHE A 147 -18.26 -3.54 6.16
N TYR A 148 -17.38 -4.16 5.37
CA TYR A 148 -16.07 -4.64 5.83
C TYR A 148 -15.14 -3.51 6.30
N LEU A 149 -15.28 -2.30 5.76
CA LEU A 149 -14.48 -1.14 6.16
C LEU A 149 -14.95 -0.48 7.48
N ILE A 150 -16.19 -0.77 7.94
CA ILE A 150 -16.76 -0.15 9.15
C ILE A 150 -15.94 -0.42 10.42
N PRO A 151 -15.49 -1.66 10.72
CA PRO A 151 -14.59 -1.93 11.84
C PRO A 151 -13.30 -1.09 11.82
N GLY A 152 -12.85 -0.67 10.63
CA GLY A 152 -11.70 0.21 10.48
C GLY A 152 -11.88 1.62 11.09
N LEU A 153 -13.13 2.13 11.10
CA LEU A 153 -13.48 3.38 11.80
C LEU A 153 -13.37 3.25 13.32
N LEU A 154 -13.47 2.03 13.84
CA LEU A 154 -13.35 1.71 15.27
C LEU A 154 -11.88 1.46 15.67
N GLY A 155 -10.94 1.57 14.74
CA GLY A 155 -9.51 1.36 14.97
C GLY A 155 -9.02 -0.07 14.77
N SER A 156 -9.89 -0.99 14.35
CA SER A 156 -9.51 -2.36 13.99
C SER A 156 -8.59 -2.38 12.76
N SER A 157 -7.73 -3.41 12.67
CA SER A 157 -6.94 -3.66 11.48
C SER A 157 -7.83 -4.24 10.37
N LEU A 158 -7.68 -3.71 9.17
CA LEU A 158 -8.38 -4.12 7.95
C LEU A 158 -7.51 -5.07 7.09
N GLY A 159 -6.49 -5.67 7.71
CA GLY A 159 -5.52 -6.54 7.05
C GLY A 159 -4.81 -5.83 5.90
N PHE A 160 -4.81 -6.46 4.71
CA PHE A 160 -4.18 -5.90 3.51
C PHE A 160 -4.70 -4.50 3.13
N TRP A 161 -5.94 -4.15 3.47
CA TRP A 161 -6.50 -2.85 3.12
C TRP A 161 -5.96 -1.70 3.96
N ASP A 162 -5.37 -1.96 5.14
CA ASP A 162 -4.66 -0.95 5.91
C ASP A 162 -3.47 -0.36 5.13
N ALA A 163 -2.87 -1.15 4.25
CA ALA A 163 -1.77 -0.70 3.40
C ALA A 163 -2.18 0.43 2.43
N PHE A 164 -3.47 0.49 2.08
CA PHE A 164 -4.04 1.48 1.16
C PHE A 164 -4.62 2.70 1.85
N LEU A 165 -4.73 2.67 3.19
CA LEU A 165 -5.28 3.73 4.01
C LEU A 165 -4.15 4.51 4.69
N PRO A 166 -4.37 5.79 5.05
CA PRO A 166 -3.37 6.55 5.81
C PRO A 166 -3.05 5.86 7.16
N PRO A 167 -1.81 6.03 7.67
CA PRO A 167 -1.37 5.42 8.91
C PRO A 167 -2.21 5.92 10.09
N LYS A 168 -2.32 5.09 11.13
CA LYS A 168 -2.95 5.48 12.40
C LYS A 168 -2.09 6.60 13.00
N GLN A 169 -2.67 7.79 13.16
CA GLN A 169 -2.02 8.92 13.80
C GLN A 169 -2.61 9.12 15.20
N ALA A 170 -1.81 9.62 16.14
CA ALA A 170 -2.25 9.86 17.52
C ALA A 170 -3.46 10.83 17.64
N THR A 171 -3.74 11.59 16.59
CA THR A 171 -4.89 12.51 16.48
C THR A 171 -6.17 11.87 15.94
N ASP A 172 -6.14 10.58 15.58
CA ASP A 172 -7.31 9.86 15.08
C ASP A 172 -8.31 9.61 16.21
N VAL A 173 -9.34 10.47 16.28
CA VAL A 173 -10.46 10.28 17.18
C VAL A 173 -11.24 9.04 16.74
N SER A 174 -11.09 7.93 17.49
CA SER A 174 -11.96 6.76 17.32
C SER A 174 -13.43 7.20 17.46
N LEU A 175 -14.29 6.75 16.55
CA LEU A 175 -15.72 7.04 16.61
C LEU A 175 -16.34 6.59 17.94
N VAL A 176 -15.74 5.61 18.62
CA VAL A 176 -16.11 5.16 19.98
C VAL A 176 -15.78 6.22 21.04
N ALA A 177 -14.66 6.92 20.92
CA ALA A 177 -14.26 7.98 21.84
C ALA A 177 -15.16 9.23 21.71
N SER A 178 -15.83 9.41 20.57
CA SER A 178 -16.76 10.53 20.32
C SER A 178 -18.21 10.19 20.69
N ILE A 179 -18.59 8.90 20.79
CA ILE A 179 -19.95 8.43 21.11
C ILE A 179 -20.06 7.92 22.56
N GLY A 180 -18.94 7.52 23.19
CA GLY A 180 -18.88 7.03 24.57
C GLY A 180 -18.46 8.12 25.55
N THR A 181 -19.32 8.40 26.54
CA THR A 181 -19.01 9.21 27.72
C THR A 181 -17.73 8.71 28.42
N GLY A 182 -16.68 9.54 28.44
CA GLY A 182 -15.71 9.61 29.53
C GLY A 182 -14.97 8.33 29.94
N ALA A 183 -14.57 7.48 29.00
CA ALA A 183 -13.59 6.44 29.29
C ALA A 183 -12.21 6.91 28.80
N SER A 184 -11.33 7.17 29.77
CA SER A 184 -9.90 7.45 29.62
C SER A 184 -9.28 6.63 28.49
N ALA A 185 -8.76 7.33 27.48
CA ALA A 185 -7.95 6.76 26.41
C ALA A 185 -6.77 6.00 27.04
N GLY A 186 -6.86 4.67 27.04
CA GLY A 186 -5.73 3.80 27.26
C GLY A 186 -4.69 4.10 26.18
N ALA A 187 -3.44 4.21 26.62
CA ALA A 187 -2.25 4.50 25.85
C ALA A 187 -2.31 4.00 24.40
N SER A 188 -2.13 4.93 23.48
CA SER A 188 -1.74 4.69 22.10
C SER A 188 -0.40 3.95 22.11
N SER A 189 -0.42 2.64 21.84
CA SER A 189 0.78 1.95 21.40
C SER A 189 1.05 2.39 19.96
N ASP A 190 1.88 3.42 19.81
CA ASP A 190 2.53 3.69 18.53
C ASP A 190 3.21 2.39 18.07
N VAL A 191 2.99 1.97 16.83
CA VAL A 191 3.71 0.83 16.24
C VAL A 191 5.21 1.17 16.03
N ASP A 192 5.59 2.41 16.32
CA ASP A 192 6.97 2.94 16.35
C ASP A 192 7.58 2.97 17.76
N ASP A 193 6.88 2.45 18.79
CA ASP A 193 7.33 2.40 20.18
C ASP A 193 8.53 1.44 20.30
N GLY A 194 9.73 1.95 20.03
CA GLY A 194 11.00 1.21 20.03
C GLY A 194 11.88 1.43 18.79
N TRP A 195 11.39 2.09 17.73
CA TRP A 195 12.18 2.31 16.51
C TRP A 195 12.93 3.64 16.53
N SER A 196 14.23 3.59 16.27
CA SER A 196 15.05 4.78 16.09
C SER A 196 14.93 5.33 14.66
N LYS A 197 14.96 6.66 14.51
CA LYS A 197 15.01 7.36 13.21
C LYS A 197 16.42 7.85 12.88
N ASP A 198 17.37 7.66 13.79
CA ASP A 198 18.75 8.11 13.66
C ASP A 198 19.66 6.90 13.45
N TYR A 199 20.14 6.73 12.22
CA TYR A 199 21.04 5.64 11.87
C TYR A 199 22.31 5.64 12.73
N GLN A 200 22.93 6.80 12.92
CA GLN A 200 24.22 6.89 13.59
C GLN A 200 24.11 6.59 15.08
N ALA A 201 23.10 7.14 15.75
CA ALA A 201 22.83 6.86 17.15
C ALA A 201 22.53 5.36 17.38
N SER A 202 21.79 4.74 16.46
CA SER A 202 21.45 3.31 16.53
C SER A 202 22.68 2.42 16.37
N ILE A 203 23.59 2.78 15.47
CA ILE A 203 24.87 2.07 15.31
C ILE A 203 25.71 2.17 16.58
N GLU A 204 25.78 3.33 17.22
CA GLU A 204 26.54 3.51 18.47
C GLU A 204 25.95 2.69 19.61
N LYS A 205 24.62 2.68 19.75
CA LYS A 205 23.91 1.86 20.74
C LYS A 205 24.16 0.38 20.49
N ALA A 206 23.97 -0.09 19.26
CA ALA A 206 24.19 -1.48 18.87
C ALA A 206 25.65 -1.93 19.07
N LYS A 207 26.63 -1.05 18.83
CA LYS A 207 28.05 -1.31 19.18
C LYS A 207 28.26 -1.53 20.67
N SER A 208 27.58 -0.75 21.51
CA SER A 208 27.72 -0.82 22.96
C SER A 208 27.07 -2.07 23.56
N GLU A 209 25.95 -2.50 22.98
CA GLU A 209 25.17 -3.67 23.42
C GLU A 209 25.63 -4.98 22.74
N GLY A 210 26.37 -4.88 21.63
CA GLY A 210 26.86 -6.04 20.89
C GLY A 210 25.75 -6.79 20.15
N ILE A 211 24.72 -6.09 19.70
CA ILE A 211 23.57 -6.63 18.96
C ILE A 211 23.58 -6.13 17.51
N PRO A 212 23.02 -6.88 16.54
CA PRO A 212 22.96 -6.41 15.15
C PRO A 212 21.93 -5.28 14.97
N VAL A 213 22.07 -4.52 13.89
CA VAL A 213 21.14 -3.44 13.55
C VAL A 213 20.24 -3.90 12.42
N PHE A 214 18.93 -3.83 12.65
CA PHE A 214 17.91 -4.00 11.63
C PHE A 214 17.50 -2.63 11.08
N ILE A 215 17.57 -2.48 9.76
CA ILE A 215 17.23 -1.25 9.06
C ILE A 215 16.04 -1.49 8.14
N ASP A 216 14.96 -0.76 8.38
CA ASP A 216 13.79 -0.63 7.51
C ASP A 216 13.90 0.66 6.68
N PHE A 217 14.25 0.50 5.40
CA PHE A 217 14.11 1.57 4.42
C PHE A 217 12.66 1.61 3.94
N THR A 218 11.90 2.56 4.49
CA THR A 218 10.46 2.71 4.32
C THR A 218 10.11 4.02 3.63
N GLY A 219 8.81 4.21 3.37
CA GLY A 219 8.28 5.47 2.84
C GLY A 219 6.90 5.81 3.41
N TYR A 220 6.59 7.10 3.44
CA TYR A 220 5.29 7.64 3.86
C TYR A 220 4.16 7.15 2.96
N THR A 221 4.43 7.06 1.65
CA THR A 221 3.42 6.75 0.62
C THR A 221 3.50 5.31 0.10
N CYS A 222 4.40 4.51 0.68
CA CYS A 222 4.72 3.16 0.24
C CYS A 222 3.68 2.15 0.75
N THR A 223 2.74 1.75 -0.12
CA THR A 223 1.72 0.73 0.19
C THR A 223 2.34 -0.61 0.63
N ASN A 224 3.38 -1.10 -0.05
CA ASN A 224 4.00 -2.38 0.31
C ASN A 224 4.68 -2.34 1.70
N CYS A 225 5.28 -1.21 2.04
CA CYS A 225 5.88 -0.98 3.36
C CYS A 225 4.81 -1.04 4.45
N ARG A 226 3.69 -0.32 4.24
CA ARG A 226 2.54 -0.36 5.16
C ARG A 226 1.94 -1.76 5.28
N ALA A 227 1.95 -2.55 4.20
CA ALA A 227 1.47 -3.93 4.21
C ALA A 227 2.32 -4.82 5.13
N MET A 228 3.65 -4.67 5.10
CA MET A 228 4.56 -5.37 6.01
C MET A 228 4.35 -4.93 7.45
N GLU A 229 4.29 -3.63 7.71
CA GLU A 229 4.10 -3.07 9.06
C GLU A 229 2.75 -3.45 9.69
N SER A 230 1.70 -3.62 8.88
CA SER A 230 0.36 -3.94 9.39
C SER A 230 0.10 -5.43 9.53
N ASN A 231 0.75 -6.27 8.72
CA ASN A 231 0.40 -7.70 8.61
C ASN A 231 1.54 -8.64 9.02
N VAL A 232 2.81 -8.23 8.93
CA VAL A 232 3.97 -9.10 9.19
C VAL A 232 4.71 -8.68 10.46
N PHE A 233 4.99 -7.39 10.65
CA PHE A 233 5.72 -6.91 11.83
C PHE A 233 5.02 -7.18 13.16
N PRO A 234 3.68 -7.13 13.27
CA PRO A 234 2.99 -7.42 14.53
C PRO A 234 2.94 -8.91 14.89
N LEU A 235 3.42 -9.81 14.03
CA LEU A 235 3.42 -11.25 14.32
C LEU A 235 4.41 -11.55 15.44
N GLU A 236 4.00 -12.36 16.42
CA GLU A 236 4.81 -12.68 17.61
C GLU A 236 6.19 -13.24 17.25
N GLU A 237 6.26 -14.09 16.22
CA GLU A 237 7.51 -14.68 15.74
C GLU A 237 8.50 -13.63 15.22
N VAL A 238 8.00 -12.55 14.62
CA VAL A 238 8.81 -11.42 14.12
C VAL A 238 9.24 -10.52 15.26
N VAL A 239 8.32 -10.20 16.18
CA VAL A 239 8.61 -9.37 17.37
C VAL A 239 9.72 -9.99 18.22
N GLN A 240 9.69 -11.30 18.46
CA GLN A 240 10.74 -12.00 19.22
C GLN A 240 12.15 -11.86 18.62
N ARG A 241 12.25 -11.65 17.31
CA ARG A 241 13.53 -11.44 16.60
C ARG A 241 13.91 -9.98 16.59
N PHE A 242 12.93 -9.09 16.47
CA PHE A 242 13.14 -7.65 16.62
C PHE A 242 13.69 -7.29 18.00
N ASP A 243 13.27 -7.96 19.07
CA ASP A 243 13.79 -7.76 20.43
C ASP A 243 15.29 -8.08 20.58
N GLN A 244 15.89 -8.80 19.62
CA GLN A 244 17.32 -9.17 19.62
C GLN A 244 18.19 -8.19 18.81
N MET A 245 17.60 -7.12 18.27
CA MET A 245 18.25 -6.19 17.35
C MET A 245 17.92 -4.75 17.69
N GLU A 246 18.81 -3.83 17.30
CA GLU A 246 18.46 -2.42 17.30
C GLU A 246 17.64 -2.11 16.04
N LEU A 247 16.43 -1.58 16.22
CA LEU A 247 15.49 -1.31 15.13
C LEU A 247 15.61 0.14 14.64
N VAL A 248 15.87 0.30 13.34
CA VAL A 248 16.01 1.61 12.70
C VAL A 248 15.04 1.74 11.54
N LYS A 249 14.28 2.83 11.52
CA LYS A 249 13.33 3.15 10.44
C LYS A 249 13.77 4.42 9.71
N LEU A 250 14.12 4.27 8.44
CA LEU A 250 14.64 5.36 7.60
C LEU A 250 13.69 5.63 6.44
N TYR A 251 13.13 6.85 6.40
CA TYR A 251 12.25 7.29 5.32
C TYR A 251 13.07 7.78 4.13
N THR A 252 12.78 7.27 2.92
CA THR A 252 13.51 7.62 1.69
C THR A 252 12.67 8.34 0.64
N ASP A 253 11.33 8.34 0.76
CA ASP A 253 10.41 8.99 -0.18
C ASP A 253 10.04 10.44 0.21
N GLY A 254 10.36 10.88 1.43
CA GLY A 254 10.05 12.22 1.94
C GLY A 254 10.78 12.55 3.25
N GLY A 255 10.68 13.81 3.69
CA GLY A 255 11.33 14.32 4.91
C GLY A 255 12.72 14.94 4.69
N PRO A 256 13.32 15.54 5.74
CA PRO A 256 14.58 16.29 5.65
C PRO A 256 15.76 15.42 5.22
N ASN A 257 15.80 14.15 5.65
CA ASN A 257 16.93 13.24 5.42
C ASN A 257 16.67 12.24 4.28
N ALA A 258 15.59 12.42 3.49
CA ALA A 258 15.16 11.44 2.48
C ALA A 258 16.27 11.05 1.49
N LYS A 259 17.01 12.06 0.99
CA LYS A 259 18.10 11.86 0.03
C LYS A 259 19.29 11.12 0.66
N GLU A 260 19.64 11.47 1.90
CA GLU A 260 20.74 10.84 2.63
C GLU A 260 20.40 9.37 2.92
N ASN A 261 19.17 9.11 3.39
CA ASN A 261 18.68 7.75 3.61
C ASN A 261 18.61 6.94 2.32
N GLN A 262 18.21 7.54 1.19
CA GLN A 262 18.20 6.88 -0.11
C GLN A 262 19.60 6.54 -0.62
N MET A 263 20.58 7.42 -0.39
CA MET A 263 21.98 7.14 -0.72
C MET A 263 22.53 6.01 0.15
N LEU A 264 22.26 6.04 1.46
CA LEU A 264 22.63 4.96 2.38
C LEU A 264 22.00 3.62 1.97
N GLN A 265 20.72 3.63 1.57
CA GLN A 265 20.02 2.44 1.08
C GLN A 265 20.76 1.84 -0.12
N PHE A 266 21.14 2.69 -1.09
CA PHE A 266 21.84 2.26 -2.28
C PHE A 266 23.25 1.74 -1.97
N GLU A 267 23.99 2.40 -1.07
CA GLU A 267 25.33 1.97 -0.66
C GLU A 267 25.32 0.61 0.06
N LEU A 268 24.31 0.35 0.90
CA LEU A 268 24.20 -0.91 1.63
C LEU A 268 23.63 -2.05 0.78
N THR A 269 22.60 -1.78 -0.03
CA THR A 269 21.79 -2.84 -0.65
C THR A 269 21.88 -2.88 -2.18
N GLY A 270 22.45 -1.85 -2.81
CA GLY A 270 22.51 -1.71 -4.26
C GLY A 270 21.17 -1.39 -4.93
N ASN A 271 20.11 -1.09 -4.14
CA ASN A 271 18.76 -0.82 -4.63
C ASN A 271 18.14 0.38 -3.92
N VAL A 272 17.17 1.03 -4.57
CA VAL A 272 16.36 2.15 -4.03
C VAL A 272 14.86 1.82 -3.97
N ALA A 273 14.49 0.57 -4.25
CA ALA A 273 13.11 0.08 -4.17
C ALA A 273 12.62 0.00 -2.72
N LEU A 274 11.31 0.14 -2.52
CA LEU A 274 10.70 0.10 -1.19
C LEU A 274 9.61 -0.99 -1.10
N PRO A 275 9.48 -1.67 0.06
CA PRO A 275 10.41 -1.62 1.19
C PRO A 275 11.73 -2.33 0.88
N THR A 276 12.80 -1.94 1.58
CA THR A 276 14.06 -2.68 1.58
C THR A 276 14.51 -2.87 3.02
N TYR A 277 14.91 -4.09 3.36
CA TYR A 277 15.33 -4.47 4.70
C TYR A 277 16.79 -4.91 4.68
N ALA A 278 17.58 -4.43 5.64
CA ALA A 278 18.97 -4.82 5.80
C ALA A 278 19.28 -5.12 7.26
N ILE A 279 20.00 -6.21 7.51
CA ILE A 279 20.58 -6.51 8.82
C ILE A 279 22.08 -6.30 8.68
N ILE A 280 22.67 -5.47 9.54
CA ILE A 280 24.09 -5.13 9.47
C ILE A 280 24.80 -5.41 10.80
N ASP A 281 26.07 -5.78 10.73
CA ASP A 281 26.93 -5.81 11.90
C ASP A 281 27.37 -4.38 12.24
N PRO A 282 27.06 -3.88 13.45
CA PRO A 282 27.38 -2.50 13.83
C PRO A 282 28.89 -2.23 13.88
N ARG A 283 29.75 -3.25 14.05
CA ARG A 283 31.21 -3.06 14.17
C ARG A 283 31.89 -2.94 12.81
N SER A 284 31.63 -3.88 11.90
CA SER A 284 32.23 -3.88 10.57
C SER A 284 31.46 -3.05 9.54
N GLY A 285 30.18 -2.75 9.80
CA GLY A 285 29.29 -2.14 8.81
C GLY A 285 28.90 -3.10 7.67
N ARG A 286 29.22 -4.40 7.80
CA ARG A 286 28.91 -5.40 6.78
C ARG A 286 27.44 -5.78 6.83
N VAL A 287 26.80 -5.84 5.67
CA VAL A 287 25.46 -6.39 5.52
C VAL A 287 25.49 -7.91 5.72
N LEU A 288 24.75 -8.39 6.71
CA LEU A 288 24.64 -9.80 7.09
C LEU A 288 23.52 -10.50 6.31
N ALA A 289 22.39 -9.81 6.13
CA ALA A 289 21.27 -10.26 5.33
C ALA A 289 20.52 -9.07 4.74
N GLN A 290 19.85 -9.27 3.60
CA GLN A 290 18.96 -8.27 2.99
C GLN A 290 17.70 -8.92 2.41
N SER A 291 16.59 -8.19 2.43
CA SER A 291 15.34 -8.56 1.76
C SER A 291 14.78 -7.36 0.98
N LEU A 292 14.24 -7.63 -0.21
CA LEU A 292 13.74 -6.61 -1.13
C LEU A 292 12.25 -6.80 -1.38
N GLY A 293 11.47 -5.73 -1.18
CA GLY A 293 10.04 -5.72 -1.46
C GLY A 293 9.19 -6.41 -0.39
N TYR A 294 7.92 -6.62 -0.74
CA TYR A 294 6.99 -7.35 0.12
C TYR A 294 7.39 -8.82 0.19
N SER A 295 7.44 -9.38 1.39
CA SER A 295 7.73 -10.79 1.66
C SER A 295 6.62 -11.39 2.50
N ASP A 296 6.29 -12.65 2.26
CA ASP A 296 5.39 -13.39 3.16
C ASP A 296 6.07 -13.61 4.53
N SER A 297 5.28 -13.92 5.56
CA SER A 297 5.77 -14.06 6.94
C SER A 297 6.92 -15.07 7.05
N ASP A 298 6.80 -16.20 6.38
CA ASP A 298 7.73 -17.32 6.49
C ASP A 298 9.10 -16.94 5.88
N ASP A 299 9.08 -16.34 4.68
CA ASP A 299 10.28 -15.85 4.00
C ASP A 299 10.95 -14.73 4.81
N PHE A 300 10.15 -13.86 5.44
CA PHE A 300 10.65 -12.78 6.28
C PHE A 300 11.34 -13.32 7.55
N VAL A 301 10.75 -14.32 8.22
CA VAL A 301 11.35 -14.98 9.39
C VAL A 301 12.68 -15.64 9.02
N VAL A 302 12.75 -16.35 7.89
CA VAL A 302 13.99 -16.97 7.41
C VAL A 302 15.08 -15.91 7.18
N PHE A 303 14.71 -14.74 6.64
CA PHE A 303 15.63 -13.63 6.47
C PHE A 303 16.16 -13.10 7.81
N LEU A 304 15.30 -12.92 8.82
CA LEU A 304 15.70 -12.46 10.16
C LEU A 304 16.64 -13.48 10.83
N ASP A 305 16.28 -14.76 10.79
CA ASP A 305 17.08 -15.86 11.37
C ASP A 305 18.46 -15.95 10.73
N ARG A 306 18.55 -15.76 9.41
CA ARG A 306 19.83 -15.71 8.70
C ARG A 306 20.71 -14.56 9.20
N GLY A 307 20.14 -13.37 9.39
CA GLY A 307 20.89 -12.22 9.88
C GLY A 307 21.41 -12.42 11.29
N LEU A 308 20.56 -12.92 12.18
CA LEU A 308 20.91 -13.22 13.57
C LEU A 308 21.96 -14.32 13.68
N GLN A 309 21.83 -15.40 12.91
CA GLN A 309 22.79 -16.50 12.91
C GLN A 309 24.17 -16.05 12.43
N VAL A 310 24.24 -15.29 11.32
CA VAL A 310 25.51 -14.78 10.81
C VAL A 310 26.16 -13.79 11.79
N HIS A 311 25.36 -13.02 12.54
CA HIS A 311 25.89 -12.17 13.60
C HIS A 311 26.44 -12.97 14.79
N ALA A 312 25.76 -14.04 15.20
CA ALA A 312 26.21 -14.90 16.30
C ALA A 312 27.53 -15.63 16.00
N ASP A 313 27.84 -15.85 14.72
CA ASP A 313 29.07 -16.49 14.25
C ASP A 313 30.28 -15.53 14.17
N LEU A 314 30.10 -14.21 14.40
CA LEU A 314 31.14 -13.17 14.35
C LEU A 314 31.79 -12.88 15.72
#